data_AF-A0A7S3CN74-F1
#
_entry.id   AF-A0A7S3CN74-F1
#
_cell.length_a   1.000
_cell.length_b   1.000
_cell.length_c   1.000
_cell.angle_alpha   90.00
_cell.angle_beta   90.00
_cell.angle_gamma   90.00
#
_symmetry.space_group_name_H-M   'P 1'
#
loop_
_entity.id
_entity.type
_entity.pdbx_description
1 polymer ?
#
loop_
_entity_poly.entity_id
_entity_poly.type
_entity_poly.pdbx_seq_one_letter_code
_entity_poly.pdbx_strand_id
1 'polypeptide(L)'
;MKFASLSLPLAALLNTPWSPVAVVQAEKMALTGTNIGGWMVLEPWITPSLFYRYLGLNNTESQVGMDSYTFCESLGPEKGNEVMRAHWDSWYTEDHIKELADRKVEMVRLPIGDWTLEPYGPYVGCMDGAEDKIQWMFDTCARHNITVLLDVHTMKNSQNGFDNSGQARDVEWTDGEHFKHWSLRNAEWMGVYDKTEKTYELDFENLKRSLSVSEGLLQRWGQ
;
A
#
# COMPACT_ATOMS: atom_id res chain seq x y z
N MET A 1 19.90 -3.50 -45.80
CA MET A 1 19.32 -4.84 -46.04
C MET A 1 20.41 -5.80 -46.47
N LYS A 2 20.80 -6.72 -45.58
CA LYS A 2 21.42 -8.02 -45.86
C LYS A 2 21.14 -8.87 -44.62
N PHE A 3 20.19 -9.81 -44.74
CA PHE A 3 19.96 -10.83 -43.72
C PHE A 3 20.96 -11.96 -43.97
N ALA A 4 21.74 -12.32 -42.95
CA ALA A 4 22.53 -13.54 -42.94
C ALA A 4 21.86 -14.51 -41.97
N SER A 5 21.32 -15.61 -42.51
CA SER A 5 20.91 -16.76 -41.72
C SER A 5 22.17 -17.47 -41.21
N LEU A 6 22.27 -17.65 -39.90
CA LEU A 6 23.23 -18.56 -39.29
C LEU A 6 22.47 -19.76 -38.76
N SER A 7 22.43 -20.83 -39.57
CA SER A 7 22.19 -22.17 -39.08
C SER A 7 23.46 -22.65 -38.37
N LEU A 8 23.43 -22.74 -37.05
CA LEU A 8 24.47 -23.41 -36.28
C LEU A 8 24.15 -24.91 -36.18
N PRO A 9 25.07 -25.83 -36.54
CA PRO A 9 24.87 -27.25 -36.33
C PRO A 9 24.94 -27.55 -34.83
N LEU A 10 24.02 -28.40 -34.35
CA LEU A 10 23.78 -28.73 -32.94
C LEU A 10 24.91 -29.54 -32.26
N ALA A 11 26.15 -29.52 -32.77
CA ALA A 11 27.20 -30.47 -32.37
C ALA A 11 28.55 -29.85 -31.97
N ALA A 12 28.62 -28.57 -31.60
CA ALA A 12 29.89 -27.91 -31.27
C ALA A 12 29.93 -27.22 -29.88
N LEU A 13 29.15 -27.68 -28.91
CA LEU A 13 29.09 -27.10 -27.55
C LEU A 13 29.57 -28.02 -26.42
N LEU A 14 30.44 -28.98 -26.70
CA LEU A 14 31.02 -29.83 -25.65
C LEU A 14 32.52 -30.01 -25.92
N ASN A 15 33.33 -29.14 -25.29
CA ASN A 15 34.77 -29.32 -24.95
C ASN A 15 35.62 -28.06 -25.19
N THR A 16 35.27 -26.95 -24.56
CA THR A 16 36.29 -25.94 -24.22
C THR A 16 36.37 -25.81 -22.69
N PRO A 17 37.56 -25.94 -22.09
CA PRO A 17 37.73 -25.83 -20.66
C PRO A 17 37.44 -24.39 -20.25
N TRP A 18 36.36 -24.22 -19.48
CA TRP A 18 36.04 -23.12 -18.57
C TRP A 18 36.92 -21.88 -18.77
N SER A 19 36.56 -21.04 -19.75
CA SER A 19 36.89 -19.63 -19.62
C SER A 19 36.31 -19.17 -18.28
N PRO A 20 37.07 -18.48 -17.43
CA PRO A 20 36.44 -17.77 -16.33
C PRO A 20 35.51 -16.78 -17.00
N VAL A 21 34.21 -17.06 -16.98
CA VAL A 21 33.20 -16.02 -17.11
C VAL A 21 33.68 -14.97 -16.14
N ALA A 22 34.04 -13.79 -16.65
CA ALA A 22 34.42 -12.67 -15.83
C ALA A 22 33.35 -12.60 -14.73
N VAL A 23 33.76 -12.86 -13.50
CA VAL A 23 32.92 -12.57 -12.35
C VAL A 23 32.83 -11.06 -12.39
N VAL A 24 31.80 -10.55 -13.09
CA VAL A 24 31.37 -9.19 -12.94
C VAL A 24 31.01 -9.12 -11.48
N GLN A 25 31.92 -8.58 -10.70
CA GLN A 25 31.72 -8.31 -9.29
C GLN A 25 30.44 -7.50 -9.24
N ALA A 26 29.38 -8.12 -8.71
CA ALA A 26 28.07 -7.51 -8.69
C ALA A 26 28.19 -6.18 -7.95
N GLU A 27 28.21 -5.07 -8.69
CA GLU A 27 28.20 -3.73 -8.15
C GLU A 27 26.91 -3.60 -7.35
N LYS A 28 27.02 -3.65 -6.01
CA LYS A 28 25.97 -3.47 -5.00
C LYS A 28 24.53 -3.76 -5.49
N MET A 29 24.16 -5.04 -5.62
CA MET A 29 22.83 -5.46 -6.11
C MET A 29 21.70 -5.37 -5.07
N ALA A 30 22.00 -5.14 -3.80
CA ALA A 30 21.02 -5.12 -2.73
C ALA A 30 20.94 -3.73 -2.09
N LEU A 31 19.74 -3.15 -2.09
CA LEU A 31 19.42 -1.93 -1.35
C LEU A 31 19.05 -2.29 0.09
N THR A 32 19.55 -1.53 1.05
CA THR A 32 19.08 -1.60 2.44
C THR A 32 17.85 -0.74 2.59
N GLY A 33 16.71 -1.31 2.95
CA GLY A 33 15.46 -0.56 3.04
C GLY A 33 14.54 -0.94 4.18
N THR A 34 13.57 -0.07 4.45
CA THR A 34 12.50 -0.29 5.45
C THR A 34 11.14 0.17 4.92
N ASN A 35 10.06 -0.21 5.60
CA ASN A 35 8.70 0.24 5.27
C ASN A 35 8.27 1.38 6.19
N ILE A 36 7.56 2.36 5.63
CA ILE A 36 6.88 3.45 6.34
C ILE A 36 5.45 3.00 6.69
N GLY A 37 5.36 1.89 7.44
CA GLY A 37 4.09 1.23 7.77
C GLY A 37 3.25 2.03 8.76
N GLY A 38 1.92 1.88 8.70
CA GLY A 38 0.99 2.53 9.61
C GLY A 38 0.86 4.06 9.47
N TRP A 39 1.48 4.69 8.46
CA TRP A 39 1.46 6.14 8.30
C TRP A 39 0.25 6.65 7.49
N MET A 40 0.23 6.34 6.19
CA MET A 40 -0.86 6.75 5.28
C MET A 40 -1.98 5.72 5.20
N VAL A 41 -1.66 4.46 5.48
CA VAL A 41 -2.60 3.35 5.57
C VAL A 41 -2.52 2.80 6.99
N LEU A 42 -3.63 2.87 7.71
CA LEU A 42 -3.70 2.49 9.10
C LEU A 42 -3.79 0.96 9.24
N GLU A 43 -2.94 0.42 10.10
CA GLU A 43 -2.96 -0.96 10.54
C GLU A 43 -3.10 -0.96 12.07
N PRO A 44 -4.21 -1.46 12.65
CA PRO A 44 -4.45 -1.40 14.09
C PRO A 44 -3.35 -2.04 14.93
N TRP A 45 -2.68 -3.06 14.40
CA TRP A 45 -1.59 -3.74 15.10
C TRP A 45 -0.28 -2.93 15.11
N ILE A 46 -0.10 -1.97 14.19
CA ILE A 46 1.04 -1.03 14.17
C ILE A 46 0.74 0.21 15.02
N THR A 47 -0.49 0.74 14.91
CA THR A 47 -0.93 2.01 15.53
C THR A 47 -2.12 1.82 16.49
N PRO A 48 -2.05 0.91 17.47
CA PRO A 48 -3.21 0.51 18.26
C PRO A 48 -3.82 1.66 19.07
N SER A 49 -3.02 2.67 19.43
CA SER A 49 -3.49 3.86 20.14
C SER A 49 -4.53 4.68 19.36
N LEU A 50 -4.50 4.65 18.02
CA LEU A 50 -5.57 5.26 17.21
C LEU A 50 -6.89 4.53 17.38
N PHE A 51 -6.86 3.22 17.65
CA PHE A 51 -8.05 2.37 17.70
C PHE A 51 -8.58 2.12 19.12
N TYR A 52 -7.79 2.41 20.16
CA TYR A 52 -8.26 2.31 21.55
C TYR A 52 -9.49 3.16 21.87
N ARG A 53 -9.76 4.19 21.07
CA ARG A 53 -10.99 5.02 21.19
C ARG A 53 -12.29 4.25 20.93
N TYR A 54 -12.20 3.11 20.24
CA TYR A 54 -13.35 2.27 19.94
C TYR A 54 -13.60 1.20 21.01
N LEU A 55 -12.70 1.08 22.01
CA LEU A 55 -12.87 0.11 23.09
C LEU A 55 -14.11 0.45 23.92
N GLY A 56 -14.96 -0.55 24.15
CA GLY A 56 -16.18 -0.41 24.95
C GLY A 56 -17.34 0.33 24.27
N LEU A 57 -17.21 0.66 22.98
CA LEU A 57 -18.33 1.12 22.17
C LEU A 57 -19.21 -0.08 21.75
N ASN A 58 -20.48 0.17 21.46
CA ASN A 58 -21.36 -0.88 20.93
C ASN A 58 -20.86 -1.26 19.51
N ASN A 59 -20.53 -2.53 19.29
CA ASN A 59 -19.96 -3.04 18.04
C ASN A 59 -20.96 -3.11 16.87
N THR A 60 -21.57 -2.00 16.51
CA THR A 60 -22.18 -1.86 15.18
C THR A 60 -21.11 -1.41 14.20
N GLU A 61 -21.19 -1.84 12.93
CA GLU A 61 -20.17 -1.58 11.89
C GLU A 61 -19.77 -0.09 11.80
N SER A 62 -20.69 0.84 12.04
CA SER A 62 -20.46 2.29 11.99
C SER A 62 -19.85 2.91 13.27
N GLN A 63 -19.61 2.12 14.32
CA GLN A 63 -19.12 2.58 15.63
C GLN A 63 -17.80 1.94 16.05
N VAL A 64 -17.22 1.09 15.19
CA VAL A 64 -15.95 0.41 15.42
C VAL A 64 -14.91 0.86 14.39
N GLY A 65 -13.63 0.77 14.74
CA GLY A 65 -12.52 0.94 13.81
C GLY A 65 -11.67 -0.32 13.76
N MET A 66 -11.50 -0.90 12.59
CA MET A 66 -10.60 -2.03 12.31
C MET A 66 -9.63 -1.76 11.16
N ASP A 67 -9.86 -0.72 10.39
CA ASP A 67 -9.07 -0.36 9.22
C ASP A 67 -9.19 1.15 8.97
N SER A 68 -8.57 1.62 7.90
CA SER A 68 -8.61 3.03 7.52
C SER A 68 -10.03 3.50 7.17
N TYR A 69 -10.84 2.63 6.55
CA TYR A 69 -12.20 2.94 6.12
C TYR A 69 -13.14 3.19 7.30
N THR A 70 -13.23 2.21 8.21
CA THR A 70 -14.07 2.25 9.42
C THR A 70 -13.60 3.30 10.41
N PHE A 71 -12.28 3.56 10.46
CA PHE A 71 -11.74 4.70 11.21
C PHE A 71 -12.31 6.04 10.72
N CYS A 72 -12.32 6.26 9.40
CA CYS A 72 -12.87 7.48 8.84
C CYS A 72 -14.40 7.54 8.93
N GLU A 73 -15.07 6.41 8.76
CA GLU A 73 -16.53 6.32 8.84
C GLU A 73 -17.05 6.68 10.23
N SER A 74 -16.41 6.12 11.27
CA SER A 74 -16.84 6.32 12.66
C SER A 74 -16.56 7.73 13.20
N LEU A 75 -15.45 8.36 12.79
CA LEU A 75 -15.12 9.73 13.21
C LEU A 75 -15.75 10.81 12.33
N GLY A 76 -16.11 10.45 11.10
CA GLY A 76 -16.55 11.41 10.10
C GLY A 76 -15.41 12.29 9.57
N PRO A 77 -15.71 13.14 8.57
CA PRO A 77 -14.70 13.85 7.78
C PRO A 77 -13.84 14.82 8.62
N GLU A 78 -14.48 15.66 9.46
CA GLU A 78 -13.77 16.71 10.18
C GLU A 78 -12.89 16.16 11.31
N LYS A 79 -13.48 15.32 12.19
CA LYS A 79 -12.75 14.75 13.33
C LYS A 79 -11.76 13.68 12.88
N GLY A 80 -12.10 12.90 11.86
CA GLY A 80 -11.19 11.96 11.23
C GLY A 80 -9.95 12.67 10.70
N ASN A 81 -10.12 13.77 9.97
CA ASN A 81 -9.00 14.55 9.44
C ASN A 81 -8.14 15.21 10.51
N GLU A 82 -8.76 15.78 11.55
CA GLU A 82 -8.02 16.34 12.69
C GLU A 82 -7.06 15.30 13.29
N VAL A 83 -7.55 14.07 13.48
CA VAL A 83 -6.75 12.97 14.03
C VAL A 83 -5.69 12.49 13.04
N MET A 84 -6.05 12.32 11.76
CA MET A 84 -5.09 11.87 10.73
C MET A 84 -3.96 12.87 10.54
N ARG A 85 -4.22 14.18 10.55
CA ARG A 85 -3.17 15.21 10.49
C ARG A 85 -2.23 15.13 11.68
N ALA A 86 -2.77 15.01 12.90
CA ALA A 86 -1.95 14.85 14.09
C ALA A 86 -1.12 13.56 14.05
N HIS A 87 -1.69 12.46 13.54
CA HIS A 87 -0.97 11.21 13.31
C HIS A 87 0.17 11.39 12.31
N TRP A 88 -0.11 11.95 11.13
CA TRP A 88 0.89 12.14 10.10
C TRP A 88 2.08 12.98 10.57
N ASP A 89 1.80 14.03 11.35
CA ASP A 89 2.80 14.97 11.87
C ASP A 89 3.68 14.40 12.99
N SER A 90 3.21 13.38 13.71
CA SER A 90 3.93 12.80 14.84
C SER A 90 4.52 11.42 14.56
N TRP A 91 3.94 10.66 13.63
CA TRP A 91 4.37 9.28 13.34
C TRP A 91 5.74 9.24 12.65
N TYR A 92 5.95 10.09 11.64
CA TYR A 92 7.25 10.29 11.01
C TYR A 92 7.65 11.75 11.02
N THR A 93 8.84 12.03 11.53
CA THR A 93 9.47 13.35 11.56
C THR A 93 10.75 13.34 10.73
N GLU A 94 11.29 14.51 10.41
CA GLU A 94 12.57 14.59 9.69
C GLU A 94 13.73 13.96 10.50
N ASP A 95 13.68 14.03 11.84
CA ASP A 95 14.67 13.36 12.69
C ASP A 95 14.65 11.84 12.49
N HIS A 96 13.46 11.22 12.36
CA HIS A 96 13.38 9.79 12.05
C HIS A 96 14.04 9.47 10.69
N ILE A 97 13.82 10.30 9.66
CA ILE A 97 14.42 10.09 8.33
C ILE A 97 15.94 10.26 8.36
N LYS A 98 16.43 11.27 9.10
CA LYS A 98 17.86 11.45 9.34
C LYS A 98 18.47 10.23 10.03
N GLU A 99 17.83 9.69 11.05
CA GLU A 99 18.32 8.49 11.74
C GLU A 99 18.37 7.26 10.82
N LEU A 100 17.43 7.12 9.87
CA LEU A 100 17.49 6.07 8.85
C LEU A 100 18.74 6.22 7.96
N ALA A 101 19.03 7.45 7.52
CA ALA A 101 20.22 7.74 6.72
C ALA A 101 21.52 7.48 7.50
N ASP A 102 21.56 7.86 8.80
CA ASP A 102 22.69 7.57 9.69
C ASP A 102 22.94 6.06 9.83
N ARG A 103 21.85 5.26 9.85
CA ARG A 103 21.86 3.79 9.84
C ARG A 103 22.11 3.17 8.46
N LYS A 104 22.43 3.97 7.44
CA LYS A 104 22.71 3.53 6.07
C LYS A 104 21.53 2.85 5.36
N VAL A 105 20.31 3.23 5.72
CA VAL A 105 19.12 2.93 4.92
C VAL A 105 19.19 3.73 3.62
N GLU A 106 18.99 3.05 2.51
CA GLU A 106 19.10 3.59 1.15
C GLU A 106 17.73 3.81 0.51
N MET A 107 16.73 3.06 0.97
CA MET A 107 15.38 3.11 0.42
C MET A 107 14.32 2.99 1.51
N VAL A 108 13.22 3.71 1.35
CA VAL A 108 12.00 3.48 2.12
C VAL A 108 10.86 3.10 1.19
N ARG A 109 10.10 2.07 1.53
CA ARG A 109 8.84 1.75 0.87
C ARG A 109 7.73 2.54 1.57
N LEU A 110 6.95 3.30 0.78
CA LEU A 110 5.89 4.17 1.26
C LEU A 110 4.52 3.65 0.81
N PRO A 111 3.82 2.88 1.67
CA PRO A 111 2.44 2.48 1.43
C PRO A 111 1.53 3.70 1.41
N ILE A 112 0.74 3.87 0.35
CA ILE A 112 -0.27 4.93 0.22
C ILE A 112 -1.61 4.34 -0.23
N GLY A 113 -2.69 5.06 0.06
CA GLY A 113 -4.03 4.65 -0.35
C GLY A 113 -4.46 5.23 -1.70
N ASP A 114 -5.25 4.47 -2.47
CA ASP A 114 -5.86 4.90 -3.74
C ASP A 114 -6.76 6.13 -3.59
N TRP A 115 -7.31 6.35 -2.39
CA TRP A 115 -8.08 7.53 -2.03
C TRP A 115 -7.25 8.83 -2.02
N THR A 116 -5.91 8.76 -2.11
CA THR A 116 -5.05 9.96 -2.09
C THR A 116 -5.36 10.93 -3.23
N LEU A 117 -5.54 10.41 -4.46
CA LEU A 117 -5.83 11.26 -5.63
C LEU A 117 -7.32 11.38 -5.94
N GLU A 118 -8.09 10.34 -5.64
CA GLU A 118 -9.52 10.34 -5.89
C GLU A 118 -10.22 9.70 -4.68
N PRO A 119 -10.54 10.51 -3.65
CA PRO A 119 -11.20 10.05 -2.43
C PRO A 119 -12.62 9.54 -2.69
N TYR A 120 -13.07 8.58 -1.88
CA TYR A 120 -14.42 8.01 -1.96
C TYR A 120 -14.93 7.64 -0.57
N GLY A 121 -16.26 7.54 -0.45
CA GLY A 121 -16.91 7.12 0.79
C GLY A 121 -16.43 7.94 2.00
N PRO A 122 -16.05 7.29 3.12
CA PRO A 122 -15.63 7.98 4.33
C PRO A 122 -14.25 8.65 4.22
N TYR A 123 -13.44 8.32 3.19
CA TYR A 123 -12.14 8.97 3.00
C TYR A 123 -12.26 10.43 2.56
N VAL A 124 -13.39 10.82 1.94
CA VAL A 124 -13.67 12.21 1.56
C VAL A 124 -13.69 13.09 2.81
N GLY A 125 -12.85 14.12 2.87
CA GLY A 125 -12.69 14.95 4.06
C GLY A 125 -11.75 14.34 5.09
N CYS A 126 -11.95 13.07 5.47
CA CYS A 126 -11.12 12.41 6.49
C CYS A 126 -9.63 12.34 6.12
N MET A 127 -9.30 12.07 4.86
CA MET A 127 -7.92 11.92 4.37
C MET A 127 -7.39 13.16 3.63
N ASP A 128 -8.10 14.29 3.68
CA ASP A 128 -7.70 15.51 2.98
C ASP A 128 -6.35 16.04 3.47
N GLY A 129 -5.44 16.32 2.53
CA GLY A 129 -4.06 16.75 2.80
C GLY A 129 -3.04 15.61 2.88
N ALA A 130 -3.44 14.36 2.67
CA ALA A 130 -2.50 13.23 2.58
C ALA A 130 -1.45 13.44 1.47
N GLU A 131 -1.85 14.02 0.33
CA GLU A 131 -0.94 14.32 -0.79
C GLU A 131 0.22 15.23 -0.35
N ASP A 132 -0.05 16.30 0.40
CA ASP A 132 0.97 17.23 0.89
C ASP A 132 1.97 16.53 1.83
N LYS A 133 1.48 15.60 2.66
CA LYS A 133 2.32 14.80 3.56
C LYS A 133 3.18 13.80 2.80
N ILE A 134 2.63 13.15 1.77
CA ILE A 134 3.38 12.26 0.88
C ILE A 134 4.49 13.07 0.19
N GLN A 135 4.18 14.24 -0.35
CA GLN A 135 5.18 15.12 -0.96
C GLN A 135 6.28 15.50 0.04
N TRP A 136 5.91 15.85 1.28
CA TRP A 136 6.90 16.12 2.34
C TRP A 136 7.83 14.94 2.60
N MET A 137 7.34 13.69 2.56
CA MET A 137 8.20 12.50 2.71
C MET A 137 9.19 12.36 1.56
N PHE A 138 8.75 12.56 0.32
CA PHE A 138 9.64 12.56 -0.85
C PHE A 138 10.73 13.62 -0.71
N ASP A 139 10.35 14.86 -0.42
CA ASP A 139 11.29 15.97 -0.28
C ASP A 139 12.28 15.74 0.86
N THR A 140 11.81 15.18 1.98
CA THR A 140 12.65 14.89 3.15
C THR A 140 13.61 13.74 2.88
N CYS A 141 13.14 12.64 2.29
CA CYS A 141 14.00 11.52 1.90
C CYS A 141 15.07 11.96 0.90
N ALA A 142 14.72 12.82 -0.08
CA ALA A 142 15.66 13.36 -1.05
C ALA A 142 16.79 14.18 -0.38
N ARG A 143 16.48 14.99 0.64
CA ARG A 143 17.50 15.74 1.43
C ARG A 143 18.49 14.82 2.14
N HIS A 144 18.06 13.62 2.52
CA HIS A 144 18.87 12.64 3.25
C HIS A 144 19.40 11.50 2.38
N ASN A 145 19.32 11.64 1.04
CA ASN A 145 19.79 10.65 0.05
C ASN A 145 19.16 9.25 0.26
N ILE A 146 17.87 9.23 0.56
CA ILE A 146 17.03 8.03 0.65
C ILE A 146 16.07 8.01 -0.54
N THR A 147 16.03 6.90 -1.27
CA THR A 147 15.07 6.68 -2.35
C THR A 147 13.72 6.27 -1.79
N VAL A 148 12.62 6.77 -2.35
CA VAL A 148 11.27 6.34 -1.98
C VAL A 148 10.74 5.35 -3.03
N LEU A 149 10.36 4.16 -2.60
CA LEU A 149 9.55 3.21 -3.37
C LEU A 149 8.08 3.49 -3.05
N LEU A 150 7.38 4.17 -3.96
CA LEU A 150 5.94 4.40 -3.82
C LEU A 150 5.17 3.09 -4.00
N ASP A 151 4.28 2.79 -3.06
CA ASP A 151 3.52 1.56 -3.02
C ASP A 151 2.02 1.87 -2.93
N VAL A 152 1.28 1.57 -4.00
CA VAL A 152 -0.18 1.66 -4.02
C VAL A 152 -0.73 0.49 -3.23
N HIS A 153 -0.89 0.70 -1.92
CA HIS A 153 -1.13 -0.36 -0.97
C HIS A 153 -2.60 -0.75 -0.87
N THR A 154 -3.50 0.09 -1.38
CA THR A 154 -4.94 -0.11 -1.33
C THR A 154 -5.56 0.02 -2.71
N MET A 155 -6.71 -0.61 -2.86
CA MET A 155 -7.64 -0.39 -3.96
C MET A 155 -9.05 -0.32 -3.37
N LYS A 156 -9.89 0.56 -3.91
CA LYS A 156 -11.32 0.59 -3.57
C LYS A 156 -11.95 -0.80 -3.64
N ASN A 157 -12.75 -1.13 -2.63
CA ASN A 157 -13.34 -2.44 -2.36
C ASN A 157 -12.34 -3.56 -2.02
N SER A 158 -11.08 -3.20 -1.74
CA SER A 158 -9.99 -4.08 -1.35
C SER A 158 -9.54 -5.11 -2.39
N GLN A 159 -8.23 -5.17 -2.57
CA GLN A 159 -7.56 -6.16 -3.42
C GLN A 159 -7.21 -7.48 -2.73
N ASN A 160 -7.42 -7.59 -1.42
CA ASN A 160 -7.03 -8.78 -0.65
C ASN A 160 -7.96 -9.14 0.53
N GLY A 161 -8.88 -8.26 0.91
CA GLY A 161 -9.80 -8.42 2.04
C GLY A 161 -9.24 -8.09 3.42
N PHE A 162 -8.01 -7.58 3.51
CA PHE A 162 -7.30 -7.29 4.76
C PHE A 162 -7.47 -5.85 5.21
N ASP A 163 -7.32 -5.61 6.51
CA ASP A 163 -7.28 -4.27 7.11
C ASP A 163 -6.25 -3.35 6.43
N ASN A 164 -5.07 -3.88 6.09
CA ASN A 164 -3.99 -3.15 5.42
C ASN A 164 -4.33 -2.74 3.98
N SER A 165 -5.39 -3.25 3.36
CA SER A 165 -5.90 -2.73 2.09
C SER A 165 -6.83 -1.52 2.28
N GLY A 166 -6.96 -1.02 3.51
CA GLY A 166 -7.82 0.09 3.88
C GLY A 166 -9.25 -0.33 4.21
N GLN A 167 -9.75 -1.45 3.68
CA GLN A 167 -11.10 -1.94 3.94
C GLN A 167 -11.14 -3.46 4.04
N ALA A 168 -11.26 -3.97 5.26
CA ALA A 168 -11.43 -5.40 5.52
C ALA A 168 -12.75 -5.91 4.90
N ARG A 169 -12.74 -7.13 4.38
CA ARG A 169 -13.92 -7.80 3.82
C ARG A 169 -14.34 -8.99 4.68
N ASP A 170 -15.62 -9.36 4.59
CA ASP A 170 -16.21 -10.49 5.32
C ASP A 170 -15.92 -10.44 6.84
N VAL A 171 -16.01 -9.25 7.45
CA VAL A 171 -15.93 -9.13 8.91
C VAL A 171 -17.32 -9.32 9.49
N GLU A 172 -17.46 -10.29 10.38
CA GLU A 172 -18.71 -10.57 11.09
C GLU A 172 -18.46 -10.44 12.59
N TRP A 173 -19.08 -9.46 13.24
CA TRP A 173 -19.05 -9.35 14.69
C TRP A 173 -19.88 -10.47 15.32
N THR A 174 -19.25 -11.33 16.10
CA THR A 174 -19.94 -12.44 16.78
C THR A 174 -20.50 -12.01 18.13
N ASP A 175 -19.88 -11.02 18.77
CA ASP A 175 -20.37 -10.36 19.97
C ASP A 175 -19.70 -8.97 20.15
N GLY A 176 -19.86 -8.38 21.33
CA GLY A 176 -19.33 -7.06 21.69
C GLY A 176 -17.81 -6.99 21.85
N GLU A 177 -17.06 -8.08 21.72
CA GLU A 177 -15.59 -8.09 21.84
C GLU A 177 -14.91 -8.97 20.78
N HIS A 178 -15.65 -9.87 20.14
CA HIS A 178 -15.14 -10.85 19.19
C HIS A 178 -15.75 -10.66 17.80
N PHE A 179 -14.91 -10.88 16.80
CA PHE A 179 -15.32 -10.93 15.40
C PHE A 179 -14.69 -12.13 14.72
N LYS A 180 -15.37 -12.62 13.67
CA LYS A 180 -14.80 -13.55 12.71
C LYS A 180 -14.25 -12.75 11.54
N HIS A 181 -13.05 -13.11 11.15
CA HIS A 181 -12.39 -12.58 9.98
C HIS A 181 -11.66 -13.70 9.24
N TRP A 182 -11.59 -13.62 7.92
CA TRP A 182 -10.88 -14.54 7.02
C TRP A 182 -11.38 -15.99 6.95
N SER A 183 -12.66 -16.27 7.18
CA SER A 183 -13.18 -17.62 6.90
C SER A 183 -13.06 -17.97 5.41
N LEU A 184 -13.24 -16.97 4.54
CA LEU A 184 -12.90 -16.98 3.12
C LEU A 184 -12.31 -15.62 2.76
N ARG A 185 -11.15 -15.62 2.09
CA ARG A 185 -10.50 -14.37 1.66
C ARG A 185 -11.17 -13.86 0.39
N ASN A 186 -11.86 -12.73 0.48
CA ASN A 186 -12.48 -12.07 -0.66
C ASN A 186 -11.74 -10.75 -1.00
N ALA A 187 -11.49 -10.56 -2.29
CA ALA A 187 -11.03 -9.30 -2.86
C ALA A 187 -12.13 -8.83 -3.81
N GLU A 188 -12.63 -7.61 -3.64
CA GLU A 188 -13.78 -7.10 -4.39
C GLU A 188 -13.43 -5.92 -5.31
N TRP A 189 -12.15 -5.54 -5.39
CA TRP A 189 -11.71 -4.47 -6.27
C TRP A 189 -12.02 -4.69 -7.76
N MET A 190 -12.09 -5.94 -8.25
CA MET A 190 -12.48 -6.24 -9.63
C MET A 190 -13.97 -6.53 -9.79
N GLY A 191 -14.72 -6.57 -8.69
CA GLY A 191 -16.09 -7.08 -8.65
C GLY A 191 -16.31 -8.17 -7.60
N VAL A 192 -17.57 -8.56 -7.43
CA VAL A 192 -18.00 -9.49 -6.39
C VAL A 192 -18.00 -10.92 -6.92
N TYR A 193 -17.43 -11.85 -6.14
CA TYR A 193 -17.51 -13.28 -6.44
C TYR A 193 -18.79 -13.87 -5.84
N ASP A 194 -19.69 -14.36 -6.70
CA ASP A 194 -20.85 -15.12 -6.27
C ASP A 194 -20.42 -16.55 -5.92
N LYS A 195 -20.46 -16.90 -4.63
CA LYS A 195 -20.07 -18.21 -4.12
C LYS A 195 -21.06 -19.32 -4.50
N THR A 196 -22.31 -18.98 -4.76
CA THR A 196 -23.38 -19.93 -5.14
C THR A 196 -23.26 -20.29 -6.60
N GLU A 197 -23.20 -19.28 -7.47
CA GLU A 197 -23.14 -19.44 -8.92
C GLU A 197 -21.71 -19.68 -9.43
N LYS A 198 -20.70 -19.49 -8.57
CA LYS A 198 -19.26 -19.59 -8.87
C LYS A 198 -18.83 -18.67 -10.01
N THR A 199 -19.43 -17.49 -10.08
CA THR A 199 -19.21 -16.48 -11.12
C THR A 199 -18.68 -15.19 -10.51
N TYR A 200 -18.11 -14.32 -11.35
CA TYR A 200 -17.76 -12.96 -10.96
C TYR A 200 -18.73 -11.97 -11.62
N GLU A 201 -19.27 -11.06 -10.83
CA GLU A 201 -19.88 -9.84 -11.33
C GLU A 201 -18.82 -8.76 -11.38
N LEU A 202 -18.26 -8.51 -12.57
CA LEU A 202 -17.14 -7.58 -12.75
C LEU A 202 -17.59 -6.12 -12.61
N ASP A 203 -16.85 -5.36 -11.79
CA ASP A 203 -17.02 -3.92 -11.66
C ASP A 203 -16.04 -3.18 -12.58
N PHE A 204 -16.44 -2.98 -13.84
CA PHE A 204 -15.63 -2.29 -14.84
C PHE A 204 -15.36 -0.82 -14.50
N GLU A 205 -16.24 -0.17 -13.74
CA GLU A 205 -16.03 1.22 -13.34
C GLU A 205 -14.94 1.30 -12.27
N ASN A 206 -14.93 0.38 -11.30
CA ASN A 206 -13.85 0.31 -10.31
C ASN A 206 -12.52 -0.08 -10.94
N LEU A 207 -12.51 -1.00 -11.93
CA LEU A 207 -11.29 -1.34 -12.68
C LEU A 207 -10.69 -0.13 -13.41
N LYS A 208 -11.53 0.65 -14.11
CA LYS A 208 -11.07 1.89 -14.78
C LYS A 208 -10.57 2.92 -13.78
N ARG A 209 -11.25 3.05 -12.64
CA ARG A 209 -10.82 3.92 -11.55
C ARG A 209 -9.45 3.52 -11.02
N SER A 210 -9.23 2.24 -10.70
CA SER A 210 -7.94 1.72 -10.22
C SER A 210 -6.80 1.98 -11.21
N LEU A 211 -7.07 1.81 -12.52
CA LEU A 211 -6.11 2.18 -13.57
C LEU A 211 -5.82 3.68 -13.56
N SER A 212 -6.86 4.53 -13.57
CA SER A 212 -6.70 5.99 -13.58
C SER A 212 -5.94 6.52 -12.38
N VAL A 213 -6.19 5.96 -11.18
CA VAL A 213 -5.44 6.34 -9.97
C VAL A 213 -3.98 5.92 -10.09
N SER A 214 -3.71 4.69 -10.54
CA SER A 214 -2.34 4.20 -10.70
C SER A 214 -1.55 5.03 -11.70
N GLU A 215 -2.17 5.40 -12.83
CA GLU A 215 -1.58 6.31 -13.82
C GLU A 215 -1.35 7.70 -13.24
N GLY A 216 -2.31 8.25 -12.48
CA GLY A 216 -2.17 9.54 -11.82
C GLY A 216 -1.03 9.57 -10.80
N LEU A 217 -0.89 8.51 -9.99
CA LEU A 217 0.19 8.37 -9.01
C LEU A 217 1.56 8.29 -9.69
N LEU A 218 1.65 7.54 -10.79
CA LEU A 218 2.87 7.48 -11.60
C LEU A 218 3.20 8.82 -12.25
N GLN A 219 2.20 9.55 -12.76
CA GLN A 219 2.43 10.90 -13.32
C GLN A 219 2.88 11.90 -12.26
N ARG A 220 2.36 11.78 -11.03
CA ARG A 220 2.64 12.68 -9.92
C ARG A 220 4.03 12.47 -9.31
N TRP A 221 4.42 11.21 -9.06
CA TRP A 221 5.62 10.87 -8.29
C TRP A 221 6.56 9.85 -8.95
N GLY A 222 6.22 9.33 -10.13
CA GLY A 222 7.04 8.37 -10.85
C GLY A 222 8.14 8.97 -11.73
N GLN A 223 8.40 10.27 -11.63
CA GLN A 223 9.37 11.00 -12.45
C GLN A 223 10.74 11.10 -11.78
#